data_AF-X0R1R8-F1
#
_entry.id   AF-X0R1R8-F1
#
_cell.length_a   1.000
_cell.length_b   1.000
_cell.length_c   1.000
_cell.angle_alpha   90.00
_cell.angle_beta   90.00
_cell.angle_gamma   90.00
#
_symmetry.space_group_name_H-M   'P 1'
#
loop_
_entity.id
_entity.type
_entity.pdbx_description
1 polymer ?
#
loop_
_entity_poly.entity_id
_entity_poly.type
_entity_poly.pdbx_seq_one_letter_code
_entity_poly.pdbx_strand_id
1 'polypeptide(L)'
;MKSGHHWDALMEFAGHADLDTTFSSYIHTVDIISAHLLDQAYIQLPVGVVTKLTNKARRSFNQHNPQALDFEKNCVDLTKIREFINRELNIKKIDNSKQYFPTSRIEDEGVSVSPIFGKYARWQIEEFLSEIEAGKVVSEAAQHHFVYEDAVGLYNRALLLAADESGEAHHKLISKYKQPKSGHILIAPTLPTIVKEQQLVLECFIKLENLYLDQSMKERVQSILSTFYKKANSSHSDLRFKFNEKQMFYDYLDIAIKILPARYWRINISAYQMKRTTKPKKGELKYQKIMNEKKQLEIMKEFKADYRQLSKNITNNDFYSGYSLSVINPKENEIINSTSNEATRASSSLMKYVMHLLLIVDVSFELDR
;
A
#
# COMPACT_ATOMS: atom_id res chain seq x y z
N MET A 1 12.08 21.00 -33.69
CA MET A 1 13.13 21.93 -33.24
C MET A 1 14.47 21.38 -33.69
N LYS A 2 15.32 22.22 -34.27
CA LYS A 2 16.64 21.84 -34.83
C LYS A 2 17.60 21.49 -33.69
N SER A 3 18.35 20.40 -33.88
CA SER A 3 19.40 19.87 -33.00
C SER A 3 20.53 20.89 -32.81
N GLY A 4 20.50 21.63 -31.68
CA GLY A 4 21.69 22.23 -31.10
C GLY A 4 22.34 21.18 -30.19
N HIS A 5 23.60 20.84 -30.45
CA HIS A 5 24.24 19.65 -29.89
C HIS A 5 24.49 19.83 -28.39
N HIS A 6 24.06 18.88 -27.57
CA HIS A 6 24.41 18.81 -26.13
C HIS A 6 25.93 18.85 -25.89
N TRP A 7 26.70 18.50 -26.91
CA TRP A 7 28.15 18.60 -26.97
C TRP A 7 28.68 20.04 -27.08
N ASP A 8 27.93 20.96 -27.68
CA ASP A 8 28.33 22.38 -27.81
C ASP A 8 28.30 23.08 -26.44
N ALA A 9 27.26 22.81 -25.63
CA ALA A 9 27.15 23.32 -24.26
C ALA A 9 28.24 22.75 -23.34
N LEU A 10 28.63 21.48 -23.55
CA LEU A 10 29.72 20.86 -22.80
C LEU A 10 31.09 21.42 -23.20
N MET A 11 31.28 21.73 -24.48
CA MET A 11 32.51 22.35 -25.00
C MET A 11 32.72 23.76 -24.45
N GLU A 12 31.64 24.55 -24.36
CA GLU A 12 31.67 25.90 -23.80
C GLU A 12 31.96 25.88 -22.28
N PHE A 13 31.45 24.88 -21.58
CA PHE A 13 31.71 24.67 -20.15
C PHE A 13 33.14 24.17 -19.86
N ALA A 14 33.67 23.27 -20.69
CA ALA A 14 35.02 22.72 -20.55
C ALA A 14 36.13 23.79 -20.63
N GLY A 15 35.88 24.93 -21.30
CA GLY A 15 36.81 26.05 -21.37
C GLY A 15 37.03 26.80 -20.05
N HIS A 16 36.14 26.60 -19.07
CA HIS A 16 36.13 27.33 -17.78
C HIS A 16 36.23 26.43 -16.55
N ALA A 17 36.24 25.11 -16.74
CA ALA A 17 36.27 24.12 -15.66
C ALA A 17 37.66 23.48 -15.53
N ASP A 18 38.00 22.99 -14.33
CA ASP A 18 39.18 22.15 -14.15
C ASP A 18 39.01 20.78 -14.83
N LEU A 19 40.11 20.04 -14.98
CA LEU A 19 40.14 18.75 -15.67
C LEU A 19 39.18 17.72 -15.07
N ASP A 20 39.09 17.68 -13.73
CA ASP A 20 38.24 16.73 -13.01
C ASP A 20 36.75 17.06 -13.18
N THR A 21 36.39 18.34 -13.12
CA THR A 21 35.02 18.84 -13.33
C THR A 21 34.58 18.66 -14.78
N THR A 22 35.50 18.85 -15.73
CA THR A 22 35.26 18.62 -17.16
C THR A 22 35.01 17.14 -17.44
N PHE A 23 35.82 16.25 -16.87
CA PHE A 23 35.64 14.81 -17.02
C PHE A 23 34.34 14.33 -16.38
N SER A 24 34.00 14.80 -15.18
CA SER A 24 32.74 14.46 -14.51
C SER A 24 31.50 14.92 -15.30
N SER A 25 31.55 16.13 -15.87
CA SER A 25 30.47 16.68 -16.70
C SER A 25 30.31 15.92 -18.02
N TYR A 26 31.41 15.44 -18.60
CA TYR A 26 31.40 14.58 -19.78
C TYR A 26 30.67 13.26 -19.49
N ILE A 27 31.03 12.57 -18.40
CA ILE A 27 30.38 11.32 -17.99
C ILE A 27 28.88 11.53 -17.77
N HIS A 28 28.49 12.56 -17.04
CA HIS A 28 27.08 12.86 -16.78
C HIS A 28 26.27 13.14 -18.06
N THR A 29 26.88 13.82 -19.04
CA THR A 29 26.24 14.09 -20.33
C THR A 29 26.10 12.81 -21.17
N VAL A 30 27.11 11.94 -21.14
CA VAL A 30 27.05 10.61 -21.76
C VAL A 30 25.96 9.76 -21.11
N ASP A 31 25.82 9.80 -19.78
CA ASP A 31 24.78 9.06 -19.05
C ASP A 31 23.38 9.54 -19.40
N ILE A 32 23.15 10.85 -19.51
CA ILE A 32 21.86 11.42 -19.94
C ILE A 32 21.54 10.99 -21.37
N ILE A 33 22.51 11.09 -22.28
CA ILE A 33 22.33 10.66 -23.69
C ILE A 33 22.04 9.17 -23.75
N SER A 34 22.76 8.36 -22.97
CA SER A 34 22.58 6.91 -22.92
C SER A 34 21.22 6.53 -22.34
N ALA A 35 20.79 7.18 -21.25
CA ALA A 35 19.47 7.00 -20.66
C ALA A 35 18.36 7.39 -21.66
N HIS A 36 18.52 8.51 -22.37
CA HIS A 36 17.58 8.94 -23.41
C HIS A 36 17.55 7.97 -24.60
N LEU A 37 18.71 7.47 -25.03
CA LEU A 37 18.82 6.48 -26.10
C LEU A 37 18.30 5.10 -25.68
N LEU A 38 18.39 4.72 -24.41
CA LEU A 38 17.82 3.50 -23.86
C LEU A 38 16.31 3.60 -23.67
N ASP A 39 15.81 4.76 -23.24
CA ASP A 39 14.37 5.07 -23.19
C ASP A 39 13.77 5.12 -24.61
N GLN A 40 14.54 5.56 -25.60
CA GLN A 40 14.21 5.52 -27.01
C GLN A 40 14.63 4.24 -27.74
N ALA A 41 15.31 3.30 -27.07
CA ALA A 41 15.76 2.07 -27.68
C ALA A 41 14.51 1.26 -28.04
N TYR A 42 14.17 1.32 -29.33
CA TYR A 42 12.98 0.76 -29.92
C TYR A 42 12.74 -0.66 -29.40
N ILE A 43 11.65 -0.85 -28.66
CA ILE A 43 11.10 -2.17 -28.28
C ILE A 43 10.47 -2.82 -29.54
N GLN A 44 11.11 -2.67 -30.70
CA GLN A 44 10.70 -3.17 -31.99
C GLN A 44 11.86 -3.97 -32.59
N LEU A 45 11.63 -5.26 -32.84
CA LEU A 45 12.60 -6.11 -33.53
C LEU A 45 12.14 -6.42 -34.94
N PRO A 46 13.07 -6.58 -35.92
CA PRO A 46 12.70 -7.00 -37.26
C PRO A 46 11.91 -8.31 -37.22
N VAL A 47 10.83 -8.39 -38.00
CA VAL A 47 9.95 -9.57 -38.05
C VAL A 47 10.75 -10.84 -38.24
N GLY A 48 11.76 -10.83 -39.13
CA GLY A 48 12.61 -12.00 -39.40
C GLY A 48 13.38 -12.51 -38.18
N VAL A 49 13.79 -11.63 -37.27
CA VAL A 49 14.47 -12.00 -36.02
C VAL A 49 13.46 -12.61 -35.05
N VAL A 50 12.31 -11.97 -34.87
CA VAL A 50 11.25 -12.44 -33.97
C VAL A 50 10.70 -13.79 -34.44
N THR A 51 10.41 -13.95 -35.74
CA THR A 51 9.94 -15.23 -36.31
C THR A 51 10.96 -16.35 -36.12
N LYS A 52 12.27 -16.05 -36.17
CA LYS A 52 13.34 -17.04 -35.92
C LYS A 52 13.42 -17.42 -34.44
N LEU A 53 13.27 -16.45 -33.54
CA LEU A 53 13.34 -16.68 -32.09
C LEU A 53 12.10 -17.40 -31.56
N THR A 54 10.92 -17.11 -32.09
CA THR A 54 9.65 -17.63 -31.58
C THR A 54 9.10 -18.80 -32.40
N ASN A 55 9.67 -19.04 -33.59
CA ASN A 55 9.18 -20.00 -34.58
C ASN A 55 7.70 -19.80 -34.96
N LYS A 56 7.20 -18.55 -34.90
CA LYS A 56 5.83 -18.19 -35.26
C LYS A 56 5.79 -17.44 -36.59
N ALA A 57 4.71 -17.64 -37.33
CA ALA A 57 4.50 -16.96 -38.61
C ALA A 57 4.18 -15.48 -38.40
N ARG A 58 4.62 -14.63 -39.34
CA ARG A 58 4.36 -13.18 -39.33
C ARG A 58 2.89 -12.80 -39.06
N ARG A 59 1.95 -13.57 -39.61
CA ARG A 59 0.51 -13.33 -39.46
C ARG A 59 0.01 -13.52 -38.03
N SER A 60 0.66 -14.39 -37.25
CA SER A 60 0.24 -14.69 -35.87
C SER A 60 0.36 -13.49 -34.94
N PHE A 61 1.34 -12.61 -35.16
CA PHE A 61 1.52 -11.40 -34.35
C PHE A 61 0.39 -10.39 -34.58
N ASN A 62 -0.01 -10.17 -35.84
CA ASN A 62 -1.10 -9.27 -36.20
C ASN A 62 -2.49 -9.81 -35.79
N GLN A 63 -2.66 -11.14 -35.79
CA GLN A 63 -3.88 -11.79 -35.31
C GLN A 63 -4.07 -11.61 -33.79
N HIS A 64 -2.97 -11.61 -33.03
CA HIS A 64 -3.03 -11.41 -31.59
C HIS A 64 -3.24 -9.93 -31.23
N ASN A 65 -2.52 -9.03 -31.89
CA ASN A 65 -2.68 -7.60 -31.69
C ASN A 65 -2.49 -6.86 -33.03
N PRO A 66 -3.52 -6.16 -33.55
CA PRO A 66 -3.42 -5.44 -34.82
C PRO A 66 -2.32 -4.36 -34.86
N GLN A 67 -1.88 -3.89 -33.69
CA GLN A 67 -0.84 -2.86 -33.54
C GLN A 67 0.55 -3.47 -33.26
N ALA A 68 0.67 -4.79 -33.14
CA ALA A 68 1.96 -5.43 -32.86
C ALA A 68 2.91 -5.42 -34.07
N LEU A 69 2.39 -5.29 -35.28
CA LEU A 69 3.18 -5.37 -36.50
C LEU A 69 3.16 -4.04 -37.23
N ASP A 70 4.32 -3.42 -37.38
CA ASP A 70 4.50 -2.31 -38.29
C ASP A 70 4.78 -2.87 -39.69
N PHE A 71 3.80 -2.72 -40.59
CA PHE A 71 3.89 -3.21 -41.96
C PHE A 71 4.89 -2.42 -42.81
N GLU A 72 5.09 -1.13 -42.53
CA GLU A 72 5.98 -0.26 -43.28
C GLU A 72 7.44 -0.52 -42.90
N LYS A 73 7.72 -0.69 -41.60
CA LYS A 73 9.08 -0.94 -41.10
C LYS A 73 9.46 -2.43 -41.01
N ASN A 74 8.48 -3.32 -41.22
CA ASN A 74 8.64 -4.77 -41.07
C ASN A 74 9.26 -5.17 -39.71
N CYS A 75 8.79 -4.50 -38.66
CA CYS A 75 9.20 -4.71 -37.27
C CYS A 75 8.00 -5.14 -36.43
N VAL A 76 8.29 -5.85 -35.34
CA VAL A 76 7.32 -6.29 -34.35
C VAL A 76 7.59 -5.57 -33.05
N ASP A 77 6.58 -4.90 -32.51
CA ASP A 77 6.63 -4.31 -31.17
C ASP A 77 6.55 -5.42 -30.12
N LEU A 78 7.65 -5.62 -29.40
CA LEU A 78 7.77 -6.68 -28.39
C LEU A 78 6.84 -6.45 -27.19
N THR A 79 6.46 -5.20 -26.90
CA THR A 79 5.49 -4.92 -25.81
C THR A 79 4.11 -5.47 -26.15
N LYS A 80 3.73 -5.43 -27.43
CA LYS A 80 2.40 -5.80 -27.92
C LYS A 80 2.25 -7.29 -28.19
N ILE A 81 3.37 -8.03 -28.35
CA ILE A 81 3.37 -9.50 -28.51
C ILE A 81 3.74 -10.26 -27.24
N ARG A 82 4.07 -9.55 -26.14
CA ARG A 82 4.54 -10.15 -24.89
C ARG A 82 3.58 -11.20 -24.35
N GLU A 83 2.29 -10.89 -24.31
CA GLU A 83 1.27 -11.81 -23.79
C GLU A 83 1.12 -13.07 -24.65
N PHE A 84 1.17 -12.92 -25.98
CA PHE A 84 1.18 -14.04 -26.92
C PHE A 84 2.37 -14.98 -26.70
N ILE A 85 3.58 -14.42 -26.55
CA ILE A 85 4.79 -15.20 -26.31
C ILE A 85 4.75 -15.89 -24.95
N ASN A 86 4.33 -15.19 -23.89
CA ASN A 86 4.21 -15.76 -22.54
C ASN A 86 3.21 -16.92 -22.49
N ARG A 87 2.09 -16.82 -23.20
CA ARG A 87 1.10 -17.91 -23.30
C ARG A 87 1.66 -19.14 -24.01
N GLU A 88 2.48 -18.94 -25.03
CA GLU A 88 3.11 -20.01 -25.82
C GLU A 88 4.31 -20.65 -25.10
N LEU A 89 5.04 -19.89 -24.29
CA LEU A 89 6.16 -20.36 -23.47
C LEU A 89 5.73 -21.16 -22.22
N ASN A 90 4.43 -21.31 -21.95
CA ASN A 90 3.92 -22.21 -20.90
C ASN A 90 4.26 -23.70 -21.13
N ILE A 91 5.02 -24.05 -22.17
CA ILE A 91 5.58 -25.38 -22.41
C ILE A 91 7.06 -25.39 -22.00
N LYS A 92 7.28 -25.31 -20.69
CA LYS A 92 8.37 -25.88 -19.87
C LYS A 92 8.46 -24.98 -18.65
N LYS A 93 7.75 -25.37 -17.58
CA LYS A 93 8.13 -24.96 -16.21
C LYS A 93 9.64 -25.14 -16.14
N ILE A 94 10.40 -24.05 -16.03
CA ILE A 94 11.80 -24.16 -15.63
C ILE A 94 11.72 -24.70 -14.21
N ASP A 95 12.03 -25.98 -14.09
CA ASP A 95 12.01 -26.71 -12.84
C ASP A 95 13.19 -26.19 -12.00
N ASN A 96 12.96 -25.09 -11.29
CA ASN A 96 13.89 -24.52 -10.33
C ASN A 96 14.00 -25.36 -9.04
N SER A 97 13.56 -26.63 -9.05
CA SER A 97 13.66 -27.57 -7.93
C SER A 97 15.10 -27.97 -7.55
N LYS A 98 16.12 -27.33 -8.12
CA LYS A 98 17.53 -27.53 -7.74
C LYS A 98 18.19 -26.26 -7.21
N GLN A 99 17.60 -25.60 -6.23
CA GLN A 99 18.37 -24.84 -5.24
C GLN A 99 17.86 -25.15 -3.83
N TYR A 100 18.59 -26.06 -3.18
CA TYR A 100 18.76 -26.27 -1.74
C TYR A 100 17.78 -25.57 -0.78
N PHE A 101 16.69 -26.26 -0.42
CA PHE A 101 16.24 -26.50 0.96
C PHE A 101 15.38 -27.79 0.95
N PRO A 102 15.47 -28.67 1.97
CA PRO A 102 14.79 -29.96 1.92
C PRO A 102 13.29 -29.78 2.09
N THR A 103 12.55 -29.83 0.98
CA THR A 103 11.10 -30.05 1.00
C THR A 103 10.83 -31.52 1.32
N SER A 104 10.28 -31.76 2.50
CA SER A 104 9.58 -33.00 2.80
C SER A 104 8.50 -33.21 1.73
N ARG A 105 8.53 -34.40 1.11
CA ARG A 105 7.49 -34.88 0.21
C ARG A 105 6.12 -34.73 0.87
N ILE A 106 5.28 -33.87 0.31
CA ILE A 106 3.84 -34.01 0.40
C ILE A 106 3.35 -33.98 -1.04
N GLU A 107 2.53 -34.97 -1.33
CA GLU A 107 1.90 -35.29 -2.59
C GLU A 107 1.10 -34.11 -3.14
N ASP A 108 0.86 -34.12 -4.45
CA ASP A 108 0.08 -33.13 -5.21
C ASP A 108 -1.29 -32.83 -4.55
N GLU A 109 -1.35 -31.80 -3.71
CA GLU A 109 -2.57 -31.07 -3.37
C GLU A 109 -2.62 -29.83 -4.27
N GLY A 110 -3.72 -29.66 -5.00
CA GLY A 110 -3.93 -28.53 -5.90
C GLY A 110 -3.56 -27.21 -5.22
N VAL A 111 -2.78 -26.37 -5.91
CA VAL A 111 -2.29 -25.08 -5.40
C VAL A 111 -3.46 -24.32 -4.78
N SER A 112 -3.53 -24.30 -3.45
CA SER A 112 -4.54 -23.55 -2.71
C SER A 112 -4.30 -22.08 -2.96
N VAL A 113 -5.09 -21.50 -3.86
CA VAL A 113 -5.03 -20.08 -4.22
C VAL A 113 -5.61 -19.29 -3.05
N SER A 114 -4.82 -18.39 -2.47
CA SER A 114 -5.28 -17.52 -1.38
C SER A 114 -6.45 -16.66 -1.87
N PRO A 115 -7.60 -16.65 -1.15
CA PRO A 115 -8.71 -15.74 -1.45
C PRO A 115 -8.34 -14.25 -1.48
N ILE A 116 -7.28 -13.84 -0.74
CA ILE A 116 -6.82 -12.45 -0.64
C ILE A 116 -5.65 -12.15 -1.57
N PHE A 117 -4.62 -13.00 -1.52
CA PHE A 117 -3.35 -12.78 -2.21
C PHE A 117 -3.26 -13.49 -3.56
N GLY A 118 -4.28 -14.28 -3.89
CA GLY A 118 -4.37 -15.01 -5.14
C GLY A 118 -3.21 -15.99 -5.29
N LYS A 119 -2.43 -15.79 -6.35
CA LYS A 119 -1.33 -16.68 -6.76
C LYS A 119 -0.05 -16.46 -5.96
N TYR A 120 0.06 -15.35 -5.23
CA TYR A 120 1.29 -14.94 -4.56
C TYR A 120 1.14 -15.08 -3.06
N ALA A 121 2.23 -15.44 -2.39
CA ALA A 121 2.27 -15.42 -0.94
C ALA A 121 2.46 -13.98 -0.42
N ARG A 122 1.91 -13.69 0.75
CA ARG A 122 2.06 -12.39 1.42
C ARG A 122 3.52 -11.90 1.49
N TRP A 123 4.45 -12.79 1.87
CA TRP A 123 5.86 -12.43 2.03
C TRP A 123 6.50 -12.01 0.70
N GLN A 124 6.08 -12.59 -0.43
CA GLN A 124 6.57 -12.22 -1.76
C GLN A 124 6.15 -10.79 -2.11
N ILE A 125 4.92 -10.40 -1.78
CA ILE A 125 4.41 -9.05 -2.03
C ILE A 125 5.14 -8.04 -1.15
N GLU A 126 5.40 -8.39 0.11
CA GLU A 126 6.13 -7.53 1.05
C GLU A 126 7.59 -7.32 0.63
N GLU A 127 8.25 -8.39 0.20
CA GLU A 127 9.61 -8.34 -0.33
C GLU A 127 9.65 -7.48 -1.60
N PHE A 128 8.79 -7.75 -2.57
CA PHE A 128 8.68 -6.98 -3.82
C PHE A 128 8.57 -5.47 -3.56
N LEU A 129 7.65 -5.05 -2.67
CA LEU A 129 7.48 -3.63 -2.34
C LEU A 129 8.71 -3.06 -1.62
N SER A 130 9.33 -3.83 -0.71
CA SER A 130 10.53 -3.39 0.02
C SER A 130 11.76 -3.27 -0.89
N GLU A 131 11.89 -4.13 -1.90
CA GLU A 131 12.98 -4.06 -2.87
C GLU A 131 12.88 -2.82 -3.78
N ILE A 132 11.66 -2.45 -4.18
CA ILE A 132 11.42 -1.20 -4.91
C ILE A 132 11.78 0.01 -4.05
N GLU A 133 11.37 0.03 -2.77
CA GLU A 133 11.78 1.10 -1.85
C GLU A 133 13.30 1.17 -1.66
N ALA A 134 14.01 0.04 -1.83
CA ALA A 134 15.46 -0.03 -1.76
C ALA A 134 16.16 0.42 -3.06
N GLY A 135 15.41 0.78 -4.11
CA GLY A 135 15.93 1.35 -5.36
C GLY A 135 15.91 0.39 -6.54
N LYS A 136 15.36 -0.82 -6.41
CA LYS A 136 15.17 -1.71 -7.57
C LYS A 136 14.04 -1.21 -8.45
N VAL A 137 14.19 -1.40 -9.76
CA VAL A 137 13.07 -1.19 -10.69
C VAL A 137 12.06 -2.34 -10.60
N VAL A 138 10.81 -2.10 -11.00
CA VAL A 138 9.71 -3.10 -10.93
C VAL A 138 10.08 -4.42 -11.60
N SER A 139 10.79 -4.37 -12.74
CA SER A 139 11.23 -5.58 -13.44
C SER A 139 12.21 -6.41 -12.63
N GLU A 140 13.14 -5.79 -11.92
CA GLU A 140 14.14 -6.48 -11.09
C GLU A 140 13.50 -7.08 -9.84
N ALA A 141 12.66 -6.30 -9.14
CA ALA A 141 11.96 -6.79 -7.96
C ALA A 141 10.98 -7.94 -8.28
N ALA A 142 10.44 -7.99 -9.50
CA ALA A 142 9.50 -9.02 -9.93
C ALA A 142 10.18 -10.35 -10.36
N GLN A 143 11.48 -10.35 -10.67
CA GLN A 143 12.17 -11.44 -11.39
C GLN A 143 11.98 -12.83 -10.79
N HIS A 144 11.87 -12.95 -9.47
CA HIS A 144 11.86 -14.23 -8.77
C HIS A 144 10.47 -14.76 -8.42
N HIS A 145 9.48 -13.87 -8.33
CA HIS A 145 8.22 -14.20 -7.65
C HIS A 145 6.96 -13.79 -8.39
N PHE A 146 7.05 -12.91 -9.40
CA PHE A 146 5.88 -12.31 -10.02
C PHE A 146 5.84 -12.47 -11.54
N VAL A 147 4.63 -12.65 -12.05
CA VAL A 147 4.32 -12.26 -13.43
C VAL A 147 4.42 -10.74 -13.50
N TYR A 148 5.15 -10.22 -14.47
CA TYR A 148 5.47 -8.80 -14.52
C TYR A 148 4.23 -7.90 -14.60
N GLU A 149 3.19 -8.31 -15.33
CA GLU A 149 1.93 -7.57 -15.42
C GLU A 149 1.23 -7.46 -14.04
N ASP A 150 1.25 -8.54 -13.25
CA ASP A 150 0.70 -8.52 -11.89
C ASP A 150 1.55 -7.63 -10.96
N ALA A 151 2.88 -7.66 -11.12
CA ALA A 151 3.82 -6.80 -10.38
C ALA A 151 3.57 -5.31 -10.68
N VAL A 152 3.38 -4.94 -11.95
CA VAL A 152 3.03 -3.58 -12.37
C VAL A 152 1.68 -3.17 -11.75
N GLY A 153 0.69 -4.06 -11.74
CA GLY A 153 -0.59 -3.80 -11.09
C GLY A 153 -0.47 -3.52 -9.60
N LEU A 154 0.30 -4.34 -8.86
CA LEU A 154 0.58 -4.15 -7.44
C LEU A 154 1.33 -2.84 -7.17
N TYR A 155 2.35 -2.55 -7.97
CA TYR A 155 3.14 -1.33 -7.86
C TYR A 155 2.29 -0.08 -8.08
N ASN A 156 1.45 -0.06 -9.14
CA ASN A 156 0.59 1.07 -9.43
C ASN A 156 -0.42 1.33 -8.30
N ARG A 157 -1.00 0.29 -7.71
CA ARG A 157 -1.90 0.44 -6.55
C ARG A 157 -1.16 0.95 -5.32
N ALA A 158 0.05 0.46 -5.06
CA ALA A 158 0.87 0.94 -3.96
C ALA A 158 1.27 2.42 -4.12
N LEU A 159 1.66 2.83 -5.33
CA LEU A 159 1.90 4.24 -5.67
C LEU A 159 0.66 5.10 -5.47
N LEU A 160 -0.51 4.64 -5.92
CA LEU A 160 -1.77 5.37 -5.79
C LEU A 160 -2.15 5.62 -4.31
N LEU A 161 -1.69 4.78 -3.39
CA LEU A 161 -1.88 4.97 -1.95
C LEU A 161 -0.82 5.91 -1.34
N ALA A 162 0.37 5.95 -1.93
CA ALA A 162 1.56 6.62 -1.42
C ALA A 162 1.83 8.00 -2.04
N ALA A 163 1.19 8.35 -3.15
CA ALA A 163 1.34 9.63 -3.83
C ALA A 163 -0.01 10.31 -4.09
N ASP A 164 -0.05 11.63 -4.07
CA ASP A 164 -1.23 12.41 -4.45
C ASP A 164 -1.40 12.51 -5.98
N GLU A 165 -2.33 13.35 -6.46
CA GLU A 165 -2.56 13.54 -7.89
C GLU A 165 -1.42 14.25 -8.62
N SER A 166 -0.64 15.05 -7.90
CA SER A 166 0.59 15.69 -8.40
C SER A 166 1.80 14.77 -8.39
N GLY A 167 1.68 13.56 -7.82
CA GLY A 167 2.79 12.62 -7.67
C GLY A 167 3.65 12.87 -6.42
N GLU A 168 3.25 13.81 -5.55
CA GLU A 168 3.95 14.12 -4.31
C GLU A 168 3.62 13.09 -3.23
N ALA A 169 4.59 12.83 -2.35
CA ALA A 169 4.47 11.79 -1.35
C ALA A 169 3.33 12.07 -0.33
N HIS A 170 2.37 11.16 -0.26
CA HIS A 170 1.22 11.19 0.63
C HIS A 170 1.32 10.09 1.69
N HIS A 171 1.89 10.42 2.84
CA HIS A 171 2.17 9.46 3.93
C HIS A 171 0.95 9.08 4.79
N LYS A 172 -0.26 8.94 4.23
CA LYS A 172 -1.48 8.64 5.03
C LYS A 172 -1.39 7.28 5.73
N LEU A 173 -0.97 6.26 4.99
CA LEU A 173 -0.85 4.88 5.46
C LEU A 173 0.56 4.49 5.91
N ILE A 174 1.53 5.38 5.70
CA ILE A 174 2.94 5.14 6.01
C ILE A 174 3.33 5.98 7.21
N SER A 175 4.12 5.39 8.11
CA SER A 175 4.63 6.15 9.26
C SER A 175 5.49 7.32 8.80
N LYS A 176 5.24 8.51 9.34
CA LYS A 176 6.12 9.68 9.15
C LYS A 176 7.56 9.45 9.63
N TYR A 177 7.78 8.42 10.45
CA TYR A 177 9.08 8.05 10.99
C TYR A 177 9.79 6.98 10.14
N LYS A 178 9.15 6.43 9.11
CA LYS A 178 9.77 5.46 8.21
C LYS A 178 10.80 6.21 7.36
N GLN A 179 12.07 5.82 7.48
CA GLN A 179 13.16 6.45 6.73
C GLN A 179 13.20 5.90 5.29
N PRO A 180 13.37 6.76 4.27
CA PRO A 180 13.60 6.31 2.92
C PRO A 180 14.93 5.55 2.83
N LYS A 181 14.93 4.43 2.10
CA LYS A 181 16.14 3.64 1.82
C LYS A 181 16.84 4.08 0.54
N SER A 182 16.11 4.77 -0.34
CA SER A 182 16.57 5.27 -1.64
C SER A 182 15.77 6.53 -2.00
N GLY A 183 15.98 7.09 -3.20
CA GLY A 183 15.14 8.16 -3.74
C GLY A 183 13.73 7.74 -4.14
N HIS A 184 13.39 6.45 -4.06
CA HIS A 184 12.06 5.96 -4.39
C HIS A 184 11.04 6.31 -3.30
N ILE A 185 9.79 6.57 -3.72
CA ILE A 185 8.67 6.81 -2.84
C ILE A 185 8.45 5.58 -1.94
N LEU A 186 8.20 5.82 -0.65
CA LEU A 186 7.81 4.78 0.28
C LEU A 186 6.42 4.25 -0.11
N ILE A 187 6.31 2.96 -0.40
CA ILE A 187 5.10 2.29 -0.85
C ILE A 187 4.75 1.04 -0.01
N ALA A 188 5.72 0.46 0.69
CA ALA A 188 5.53 -0.76 1.46
C ALA A 188 4.87 -0.47 2.82
N PRO A 189 3.93 -1.32 3.29
CA PRO A 189 3.38 -1.22 4.62
C PRO A 189 4.45 -1.18 5.72
N THR A 190 4.22 -0.40 6.78
CA THR A 190 5.16 -0.33 7.91
C THR A 190 4.97 -1.54 8.81
N LEU A 191 5.93 -2.48 8.79
CA LEU A 191 5.87 -3.69 9.61
C LEU A 191 5.78 -3.37 11.11
N PRO A 192 4.91 -4.05 11.86
CA PRO A 192 4.93 -4.00 13.31
C PRO A 192 6.26 -4.53 13.87
N THR A 193 6.86 -3.80 14.81
CA THR A 193 8.13 -4.19 15.45
C THR A 193 7.92 -5.02 16.72
N ILE A 194 6.70 -5.02 17.27
CA ILE A 194 6.35 -5.75 18.48
C ILE A 194 5.96 -7.18 18.09
N VAL A 195 6.64 -8.18 18.64
CA VAL A 195 6.39 -9.62 18.38
C VAL A 195 4.92 -9.99 18.57
N LYS A 196 4.27 -9.46 19.61
CA LYS A 196 2.85 -9.72 19.86
C LYS A 196 1.94 -9.14 18.76
N GLU A 197 2.30 -7.98 18.20
CA GLU A 197 1.56 -7.42 17.06
C GLU A 197 1.77 -8.29 15.81
N GLN A 198 2.98 -8.79 15.57
CA GLN A 198 3.25 -9.68 14.43
C GLN A 198 2.42 -10.96 14.50
N GLN A 199 2.25 -11.56 15.69
CA GLN A 199 1.35 -12.69 15.91
C GLN A 199 -0.10 -12.34 15.58
N LEU A 200 -0.58 -11.19 16.08
CA LEU A 200 -1.95 -10.74 15.82
C LEU A 200 -2.19 -10.40 14.35
N VAL A 201 -1.19 -9.93 13.62
CA VAL A 201 -1.27 -9.73 12.16
C VAL A 201 -1.52 -11.07 11.46
N LEU A 202 -0.80 -12.13 11.84
CA LEU A 202 -1.01 -13.45 11.28
C LEU A 202 -2.43 -13.95 11.56
N GLU A 203 -2.92 -13.80 12.79
CA GLU A 203 -4.31 -14.13 13.15
C GLU A 203 -5.33 -13.33 12.32
N CYS A 204 -5.07 -12.05 12.05
CA CYS A 204 -5.95 -11.22 11.22
C CYS A 204 -6.03 -11.78 9.79
N PHE A 205 -4.90 -12.11 9.17
CA PHE A 205 -4.91 -12.65 7.81
C PHE A 205 -5.58 -14.01 7.73
N ILE A 206 -5.34 -14.93 8.67
CA ILE A 206 -6.06 -16.22 8.72
C ILE A 206 -7.58 -16.00 8.76
N LYS A 207 -8.05 -15.05 9.58
CA LYS A 207 -9.47 -14.72 9.67
C LYS A 207 -9.99 -14.08 8.39
N LEU A 208 -9.24 -13.16 7.81
CA LEU A 208 -9.60 -12.53 6.54
C LEU A 208 -9.71 -13.57 5.42
N GLU A 209 -8.79 -14.53 5.32
CA GLU A 209 -8.82 -15.58 4.29
C GLU A 209 -10.14 -16.35 4.37
N ASN A 210 -10.55 -16.70 5.60
CA ASN A 210 -11.84 -17.35 5.84
C ASN A 210 -13.04 -16.45 5.50
N LEU A 211 -12.97 -15.14 5.79
CA LEU A 211 -14.04 -14.19 5.45
C LEU A 211 -14.19 -13.98 3.94
N TYR A 212 -13.09 -14.02 3.19
CA TYR A 212 -13.10 -13.85 1.73
C TYR A 212 -13.65 -15.05 0.98
N LEU A 213 -13.84 -16.21 1.63
CA LEU A 213 -14.52 -17.37 1.05
C LEU A 213 -16.01 -17.13 0.83
N ASP A 214 -16.64 -16.26 1.63
CA ASP A 214 -18.03 -15.84 1.43
C ASP A 214 -18.08 -14.51 0.67
N GLN A 215 -18.73 -14.51 -0.50
CA GLN A 215 -18.83 -13.35 -1.37
C GLN A 215 -19.50 -12.15 -0.67
N SER A 216 -20.53 -12.38 0.15
CA SER A 216 -21.20 -11.31 0.90
C SER A 216 -20.27 -10.69 1.94
N MET A 217 -19.47 -11.51 2.62
CA MET A 217 -18.47 -11.03 3.56
C MET A 217 -17.30 -10.33 2.87
N LYS A 218 -16.86 -10.81 1.70
CA LYS A 218 -15.86 -10.13 0.88
C LYS A 218 -16.28 -8.71 0.53
N GLU A 219 -17.50 -8.51 0.04
CA GLU A 219 -18.05 -7.18 -0.28
C GLU A 219 -18.11 -6.27 0.96
N ARG A 220 -18.46 -6.83 2.12
CA ARG A 220 -18.43 -6.09 3.38
C ARG A 220 -17.01 -5.71 3.80
N VAL A 221 -16.02 -6.59 3.62
CA VAL A 221 -14.62 -6.27 3.89
C VAL A 221 -14.13 -5.16 2.95
N GLN A 222 -14.45 -5.25 1.66
CA GLN A 222 -14.14 -4.22 0.67
C GLN A 222 -14.76 -2.85 1.02
N SER A 223 -16.01 -2.84 1.49
CA SER A 223 -16.68 -1.61 1.96
C SER A 223 -15.94 -0.95 3.14
N ILE A 224 -15.49 -1.75 4.11
CA ILE A 224 -14.74 -1.18 5.24
C ILE A 224 -13.32 -0.72 4.87
N LEU A 225 -12.72 -1.25 3.79
CA LEU A 225 -11.42 -0.76 3.28
C LEU A 225 -11.53 0.69 2.81
N SER A 226 -12.63 1.05 2.12
CA SER A 226 -12.89 2.44 1.74
C SER A 226 -13.10 3.34 2.95
N THR A 227 -13.88 2.87 3.94
CA THR A 227 -14.06 3.59 5.21
C THR A 227 -12.73 3.78 5.94
N PHE A 228 -11.92 2.74 6.03
CA PHE A 228 -10.58 2.78 6.62
C PHE A 228 -9.72 3.83 5.91
N TYR A 229 -9.60 3.74 4.58
CA TYR A 229 -8.78 4.66 3.82
C TYR A 229 -9.23 6.12 4.00
N LYS A 230 -10.54 6.40 3.96
CA LYS A 230 -11.10 7.75 4.16
C LYS A 230 -10.76 8.30 5.55
N LYS A 231 -10.80 7.46 6.60
CA LYS A 231 -10.63 7.86 8.01
C LYS A 231 -9.19 7.76 8.54
N ALA A 232 -8.31 7.00 7.89
CA ALA A 232 -6.94 6.80 8.34
C ALA A 232 -6.14 8.10 8.42
N ASN A 233 -5.27 8.22 9.42
CA ASN A 233 -4.43 9.38 9.64
C ASN A 233 -2.96 8.96 9.73
N SER A 234 -2.04 9.78 9.21
CA SER A 234 -0.60 9.53 9.27
C SER A 234 -0.04 9.57 10.70
N SER A 235 -0.58 10.44 11.56
CA SER A 235 -0.11 10.73 12.92
C SER A 235 -0.76 9.88 14.01
N HIS A 236 -1.96 9.34 13.79
CA HIS A 236 -2.67 8.53 14.77
C HIS A 236 -3.26 7.27 14.14
N SER A 237 -3.31 6.18 14.89
CA SER A 237 -3.91 4.92 14.43
C SER A 237 -5.38 4.75 14.81
N ASP A 238 -5.97 5.71 15.53
CA ASP A 238 -7.40 5.72 15.82
C ASP A 238 -8.23 6.24 14.63
N LEU A 239 -9.37 5.59 14.38
CA LEU A 239 -10.35 6.01 13.39
C LEU A 239 -11.48 6.76 14.11
N ARG A 240 -11.78 7.98 13.64
CA ARG A 240 -12.74 8.88 14.28
C ARG A 240 -14.03 9.02 13.46
N PHE A 241 -15.17 8.86 14.12
CA PHE A 241 -16.50 8.93 13.55
C PHE A 241 -17.34 9.93 14.31
N LYS A 242 -17.93 10.90 13.60
CA LYS A 242 -18.81 11.90 14.21
C LYS A 242 -20.08 11.19 14.66
N PHE A 243 -20.82 11.78 15.60
CA PHE A 243 -22.09 11.17 16.03
C PHE A 243 -23.13 11.02 14.91
N ASN A 244 -23.08 11.85 13.87
CA ASN A 244 -23.92 11.69 12.68
C ASN A 244 -23.43 10.59 11.72
N GLU A 245 -22.24 10.03 11.94
CA GLU A 245 -21.67 8.89 11.21
C GLU A 245 -21.85 7.57 11.99
N LYS A 246 -22.87 7.52 12.86
CA LYS A 246 -23.17 6.39 13.75
C LYS A 246 -23.23 5.06 12.97
N GLN A 247 -23.96 5.01 11.86
CA GLN A 247 -24.11 3.78 11.07
C GLN A 247 -22.76 3.29 10.52
N MET A 248 -21.99 4.20 9.92
CA MET A 248 -20.65 3.89 9.39
C MET A 248 -19.70 3.34 10.48
N PHE A 249 -19.79 3.87 11.70
CA PHE A 249 -19.02 3.35 12.83
C PHE A 249 -19.40 1.90 13.18
N TYR A 250 -20.69 1.59 13.26
CA TYR A 250 -21.15 0.23 13.59
C TYR A 250 -20.86 -0.76 12.46
N ASP A 251 -21.08 -0.38 11.21
CA ASP A 251 -20.76 -1.22 10.04
C ASP A 251 -19.26 -1.55 10.01
N TYR A 252 -18.41 -0.56 10.29
CA TYR A 252 -16.98 -0.78 10.41
C TYR A 252 -16.64 -1.70 11.58
N LEU A 253 -17.21 -1.45 12.75
CA LEU A 253 -16.94 -2.19 13.97
C LEU A 253 -17.31 -3.67 13.83
N ASP A 254 -18.45 -3.98 13.22
CA ASP A 254 -18.95 -5.35 13.02
C ASP A 254 -18.00 -6.23 12.22
N ILE A 255 -17.32 -5.65 11.23
CA ILE A 255 -16.32 -6.36 10.44
C ILE A 255 -14.98 -6.37 11.17
N ALA A 256 -14.59 -5.25 11.78
CA ALA A 256 -13.35 -5.13 12.53
C ALA A 256 -13.21 -6.17 13.66
N ILE A 257 -14.30 -6.47 14.38
CA ILE A 257 -14.30 -7.50 15.45
C ILE A 257 -14.25 -8.94 14.90
N LYS A 258 -14.65 -9.16 13.65
CA LYS A 258 -14.51 -10.46 12.97
C LYS A 258 -13.04 -10.70 12.59
N ILE A 259 -12.36 -9.65 12.12
CA ILE A 259 -10.93 -9.66 11.74
C ILE A 259 -10.03 -9.79 12.98
N LEU A 260 -10.26 -8.99 14.01
CA LEU A 260 -9.48 -9.00 15.26
C LEU A 260 -10.43 -9.09 16.46
N PRO A 261 -10.23 -10.03 17.41
CA PRO A 261 -11.14 -10.20 18.54
C PRO A 261 -11.40 -8.91 19.34
N ALA A 262 -12.65 -8.74 19.81
CA ALA A 262 -13.13 -7.58 20.57
C ALA A 262 -12.19 -7.10 21.68
N ARG A 263 -11.54 -8.03 22.40
CA ARG A 263 -10.63 -7.73 23.52
C ARG A 263 -9.43 -6.83 23.13
N TYR A 264 -9.05 -6.80 21.86
CA TYR A 264 -7.91 -5.99 21.38
C TYR A 264 -8.32 -4.61 20.88
N TRP A 265 -9.61 -4.29 20.85
CA TRP A 265 -10.11 -3.00 20.41
C TRP A 265 -10.37 -2.09 21.60
N ARG A 266 -9.99 -0.82 21.48
CA ARG A 266 -10.37 0.27 22.37
C ARG A 266 -11.41 1.12 21.67
N ILE A 267 -12.48 1.45 22.40
CA ILE A 267 -13.53 2.34 21.92
C ILE A 267 -13.52 3.57 22.80
N ASN A 268 -13.52 4.74 22.19
CA ASN A 268 -13.69 5.99 22.90
C ASN A 268 -14.97 6.66 22.45
N ILE A 269 -15.84 6.98 23.41
CA ILE A 269 -17.10 7.68 23.17
C ILE A 269 -17.03 8.94 24.00
N SER A 270 -16.88 10.09 23.35
CA SER A 270 -16.73 11.38 24.01
C SER A 270 -17.72 12.38 23.43
N ALA A 271 -18.45 13.10 24.28
CA ALA A 271 -19.46 14.06 23.83
C ALA A 271 -19.18 15.44 24.41
N TYR A 272 -18.72 16.36 23.56
CA TYR A 272 -18.41 17.73 23.97
C TYR A 272 -19.43 18.73 23.43
N GLN A 273 -19.69 19.76 24.22
CA GLN A 273 -20.40 20.96 23.81
C GLN A 273 -19.44 22.15 23.86
N MET A 274 -19.55 23.02 22.87
CA MET A 274 -18.83 24.29 22.85
C MET A 274 -19.66 25.32 23.61
N LYS A 275 -19.21 25.72 24.79
CA LYS A 275 -19.81 26.85 25.52
C LYS A 275 -19.03 28.11 25.20
N ARG A 276 -19.74 29.15 24.77
CA ARG A 276 -19.17 30.48 24.57
C ARG A 276 -18.90 31.09 25.95
N THR A 277 -17.65 31.44 26.22
CA THR A 277 -17.22 32.13 27.43
C THR A 277 -16.52 33.43 27.06
N THR A 278 -16.76 34.47 27.84
CA THR A 278 -16.10 35.77 27.70
C THR A 278 -14.90 35.82 28.64
N LYS A 279 -13.71 36.14 28.12
CA LYS A 279 -12.57 36.44 29.01
C LYS A 279 -12.85 37.74 29.78
N PRO A 280 -12.67 37.76 31.11
CA PRO A 280 -12.91 38.97 31.91
C PRO A 280 -11.95 40.13 31.60
N LYS A 281 -10.85 39.92 30.85
CA LYS A 281 -9.80 40.93 30.64
C LYS A 281 -9.64 41.47 29.20
N LYS A 282 -10.34 40.95 28.18
CA LYS A 282 -10.15 41.41 26.78
C LYS A 282 -11.39 41.43 25.87
N GLY A 283 -12.59 41.07 26.35
CA GLY A 283 -13.80 41.03 25.50
C GLY A 283 -13.79 39.96 24.40
N GLU A 284 -12.68 39.23 24.22
CA GLU A 284 -12.56 38.10 23.30
C GLU A 284 -13.50 36.96 23.68
N LEU A 285 -14.26 36.51 22.70
CA LEU A 285 -15.10 35.32 22.77
C LEU A 285 -14.21 34.09 22.66
N LYS A 286 -14.18 33.26 23.70
CA LYS A 286 -13.52 31.96 23.66
C LYS A 286 -14.57 30.86 23.69
N TYR A 287 -14.41 29.83 22.88
CA TYR A 287 -15.21 28.61 23.00
C TYR A 287 -14.48 27.66 23.93
N GLN A 288 -15.15 27.24 25.00
CA GLN A 288 -14.67 26.22 25.92
C GLN A 288 -15.37 24.90 25.61
N LYS A 289 -14.59 23.82 25.45
CA LYS A 289 -15.12 22.46 25.39
C LYS A 289 -15.59 22.06 26.80
N ILE A 290 -16.85 21.71 26.93
CA ILE A 290 -17.46 21.19 28.15
C ILE A 290 -18.01 19.80 27.85
N MET A 291 -17.69 18.82 28.70
CA MET A 291 -18.21 17.47 28.56
C MET A 291 -19.74 17.47 28.80
N ASN A 292 -20.49 16.83 27.90
CA ASN A 292 -21.90 16.55 28.10
C ASN A 292 -22.05 15.12 28.65
N GLU A 293 -21.89 14.98 29.96
CA GLU A 293 -21.93 13.71 30.68
C GLU A 293 -23.24 12.94 30.46
N LYS A 294 -24.37 13.65 30.45
CA LYS A 294 -25.69 13.03 30.27
C LYS A 294 -25.81 12.36 28.89
N LYS A 295 -25.48 13.10 27.83
CA LYS A 295 -25.51 12.59 26.45
C LYS A 295 -24.51 11.44 26.26
N GLN A 296 -23.31 11.59 26.84
CA GLN A 296 -22.29 10.54 26.78
C GLN A 296 -22.76 9.26 27.47
N LEU A 297 -23.34 9.37 28.67
CA LEU A 297 -23.84 8.22 29.43
C LEU A 297 -24.96 7.49 28.70
N GLU A 298 -25.85 8.23 28.04
CA GLU A 298 -26.91 7.67 27.20
C GLU A 298 -26.35 6.85 26.04
N ILE A 299 -25.41 7.43 25.27
CA ILE A 299 -24.76 6.75 24.14
C ILE A 299 -23.96 5.54 24.62
N MET A 300 -23.26 5.64 25.76
CA MET A 300 -22.53 4.52 26.33
C MET A 300 -23.43 3.39 26.81
N LYS A 301 -24.63 3.70 27.34
CA LYS A 301 -25.62 2.69 27.73
C LYS A 301 -26.16 1.95 26.51
N GLU A 302 -26.54 2.69 25.47
CA GLU A 302 -26.97 2.12 24.19
C GLU A 302 -25.88 1.20 23.62
N PHE A 303 -24.66 1.71 23.48
CA PHE A 303 -23.54 0.92 22.95
C PHE A 303 -23.26 -0.35 23.76
N LYS A 304 -23.32 -0.29 25.10
CA LYS A 304 -23.10 -1.46 25.96
C LYS A 304 -24.21 -2.50 25.85
N ALA A 305 -25.43 -2.10 25.50
CA ALA A 305 -26.52 -3.03 25.26
C ALA A 305 -26.25 -3.87 24.01
N ASP A 306 -25.80 -3.22 22.93
CA ASP A 306 -25.56 -3.85 21.63
C ASP A 306 -24.23 -4.62 21.58
N TYR A 307 -23.18 -4.11 22.25
CA TYR A 307 -21.82 -4.67 22.20
C TYR A 307 -21.30 -5.03 23.59
N ARG A 308 -21.98 -5.95 24.28
CA ARG A 308 -21.60 -6.41 25.63
C ARG A 308 -20.13 -6.86 25.75
N GLN A 309 -19.62 -7.52 24.71
CA GLN A 309 -18.24 -8.02 24.63
C GLN A 309 -17.17 -6.92 24.63
N LEU A 310 -17.52 -5.68 24.28
CA LEU A 310 -16.61 -4.53 24.22
C LEU A 310 -16.72 -3.63 25.47
N SER A 311 -17.64 -3.93 26.39
CA SER A 311 -17.97 -3.08 27.54
C SER A 311 -16.79 -2.73 28.43
N LYS A 312 -15.79 -3.61 28.54
CA LYS A 312 -14.57 -3.41 29.34
C LYS A 312 -13.53 -2.51 28.66
N ASN A 313 -13.69 -2.24 27.37
CA ASN A 313 -12.71 -1.52 26.56
C ASN A 313 -13.18 -0.12 26.14
N ILE A 314 -14.24 0.39 26.78
CA ILE A 314 -14.81 1.72 26.52
C ILE A 314 -14.10 2.77 27.38
N THR A 315 -13.75 3.89 26.75
CA THR A 315 -13.04 5.02 27.34
C THR A 315 -13.71 6.35 26.98
N ASN A 316 -13.34 7.42 27.67
CA ASN A 316 -13.95 8.75 27.57
C ASN A 316 -12.94 9.91 27.45
N ASN A 317 -11.67 9.61 27.13
CA ASN A 317 -10.56 10.56 27.22
C ASN A 317 -10.11 11.14 25.87
N ASP A 318 -11.00 11.26 24.88
CA ASP A 318 -10.59 11.84 23.58
C ASP A 318 -10.79 13.36 23.57
N PHE A 319 -9.99 14.10 22.80
CA PHE A 319 -10.23 15.53 22.51
C PHE A 319 -11.29 15.74 21.41
N TYR A 320 -11.86 14.63 20.91
CA TYR A 320 -12.84 14.53 19.83
C TYR A 320 -14.26 14.27 20.35
N SER A 321 -15.27 14.86 19.72
CA SER A 321 -16.67 14.58 20.02
C SER A 321 -17.26 13.60 19.01
N GLY A 322 -17.41 12.34 19.41
CA GLY A 322 -17.90 11.25 18.57
C GLY A 322 -17.45 9.88 19.09
N TYR A 323 -17.36 8.93 18.17
CA TYR A 323 -16.78 7.60 18.37
C TYR A 323 -15.34 7.58 17.86
N SER A 324 -14.46 6.89 18.57
CA SER A 324 -13.10 6.58 18.12
C SER A 324 -12.81 5.10 18.36
N LEU A 325 -12.14 4.46 17.41
CA LEU A 325 -11.79 3.05 17.43
C LEU A 325 -10.29 2.90 17.19
N SER A 326 -9.59 2.21 18.08
CA SER A 326 -8.18 1.89 17.91
C SER A 326 -7.83 0.49 18.41
N VAL A 327 -6.73 -0.07 17.92
CA VAL A 327 -6.19 -1.33 18.45
C VAL A 327 -5.32 -1.02 19.65
N ILE A 328 -5.55 -1.73 20.76
CA ILE A 328 -4.77 -1.61 21.99
C ILE A 328 -3.33 -2.05 21.70
N ASN A 329 -2.35 -1.20 22.06
CA ASN A 329 -0.94 -1.58 21.95
C ASN A 329 -0.63 -2.69 22.98
N PRO A 330 -0.04 -3.83 22.58
CA PRO A 330 0.30 -4.90 23.53
C PRO A 330 1.21 -4.47 24.68
N LYS A 331 2.01 -3.41 24.49
CA LYS A 331 2.89 -2.82 25.49
C LYS A 331 2.30 -1.60 26.19
N GLU A 332 1.00 -1.34 26.06
CA GLU A 332 0.36 -0.15 26.64
C GLU A 332 0.69 0.02 28.13
N ASN A 333 0.60 -1.05 28.92
CA ASN A 333 0.87 -0.98 30.37
C ASN A 333 2.32 -0.57 30.67
N GLU A 334 3.29 -1.03 29.89
CA GLU A 334 4.71 -0.65 30.02
C GLU A 334 4.92 0.83 29.64
N ILE A 335 4.22 1.31 28.62
CA ILE A 335 4.29 2.70 28.15
C ILE A 335 3.66 3.66 29.17
N ILE A 336 2.52 3.30 29.75
CA ILE A 336 1.84 4.09 30.79
C ILE A 336 2.75 4.23 32.01
N ASN A 337 3.36 3.13 32.46
CA ASN A 337 4.21 3.12 33.65
C ASN A 337 5.53 3.89 33.46
N SER A 338 6.02 4.01 32.23
CA SER A 338 7.31 4.67 31.92
C SER A 338 7.20 6.17 31.62
N THR A 339 6.06 6.65 31.12
CA THR A 339 5.93 8.05 30.64
C THR A 339 5.28 9.00 31.64
N SER A 340 4.83 8.54 32.81
CA SER A 340 4.11 9.33 33.84
C SER A 340 2.89 10.12 33.31
N ASN A 341 2.49 9.87 32.07
CA ASN A 341 1.42 10.54 31.35
C ASN A 341 0.36 9.49 31.00
N GLU A 342 -0.59 9.29 31.91
CA GLU A 342 -1.80 8.47 31.70
C GLU A 342 -2.65 8.93 30.48
N ALA A 343 -2.37 10.13 29.96
CA ALA A 343 -3.10 10.76 28.87
C ALA A 343 -2.81 10.17 27.48
N THR A 344 -1.69 9.49 27.26
CA THR A 344 -1.30 8.93 25.95
C THR A 344 -1.38 7.42 25.94
N ARG A 345 -2.61 6.89 26.02
CA ARG A 345 -2.89 5.47 25.79
C ARG A 345 -2.43 5.07 24.39
N ALA A 346 -1.31 4.36 24.30
CA ALA A 346 -0.71 3.96 23.04
C ALA A 346 -1.68 3.10 22.21
N SER A 347 -1.77 3.41 20.92
CA SER A 347 -2.55 2.63 19.95
C SER A 347 -1.60 1.92 19.00
N SER A 348 -1.92 0.69 18.64
CA SER A 348 -1.12 -0.13 17.73
C SER A 348 -1.28 0.34 16.28
N SER A 349 -0.22 0.23 15.47
CA SER A 349 -0.28 0.41 14.01
C SER A 349 -0.66 -0.88 13.27
N LEU A 350 -0.92 -1.98 13.99
CA LEU A 350 -1.24 -3.29 13.41
C LEU A 350 -2.33 -3.23 12.34
N MET A 351 -3.45 -2.56 12.64
CA MET A 351 -4.55 -2.52 11.69
C MET A 351 -4.21 -1.69 10.45
N LYS A 352 -3.37 -0.66 10.61
CA LYS A 352 -2.86 0.11 9.47
C LYS A 352 -2.00 -0.75 8.55
N TYR A 353 -1.19 -1.65 9.11
CA TYR A 353 -0.43 -2.61 8.31
C TYR A 353 -1.35 -3.56 7.53
N VAL A 354 -2.28 -4.22 8.23
CA VAL A 354 -3.21 -5.20 7.62
C VAL A 354 -4.03 -4.55 6.51
N MET A 355 -4.64 -3.39 6.79
CA MET A 355 -5.49 -2.69 5.83
C MET A 355 -4.68 -2.10 4.67
N HIS A 356 -3.46 -1.59 4.92
CA HIS A 356 -2.61 -1.11 3.83
C HIS A 356 -2.26 -2.23 2.85
N LEU A 357 -1.90 -3.41 3.35
CA LEU A 357 -1.64 -4.55 2.47
C LEU A 357 -2.90 -4.98 1.69
N LEU A 358 -4.06 -5.04 2.36
CA LEU A 358 -5.34 -5.34 1.69
C LEU A 358 -5.67 -4.34 0.58
N LEU A 359 -5.47 -3.03 0.83
CA LEU A 359 -5.69 -1.98 -0.18
C LEU A 359 -4.77 -2.13 -1.41
N ILE A 360 -3.59 -2.74 -1.25
CA ILE A 360 -2.66 -2.99 -2.36
C ILE A 360 -3.08 -4.24 -3.16
N VAL A 361 -3.61 -5.27 -2.51
CA VAL A 361 -3.87 -6.57 -3.16
C VAL A 361 -5.30 -6.73 -3.66
N ASP A 362 -6.27 -6.06 -3.05
CA ASP A 362 -7.69 -6.16 -3.43
C ASP A 362 -7.99 -5.29 -4.66
N VAL A 363 -8.20 -5.94 -5.80
CA VAL A 363 -8.37 -5.31 -7.12
C VAL A 363 -9.70 -4.54 -7.24
N SER A 364 -10.68 -4.82 -6.38
CA SER A 364 -12.01 -4.18 -6.44
C SER A 364 -12.07 -2.83 -5.71
N PHE A 365 -10.97 -2.36 -5.13
CA PHE A 365 -10.94 -1.08 -4.45
C PHE A 365 -10.73 0.07 -5.44
N GLU A 366 -11.78 0.85 -5.66
CA GLU A 366 -11.68 2.15 -6.36
C GLU A 366 -11.47 3.27 -5.33
N LEU A 367 -10.45 4.08 -5.56
CA LEU A 367 -10.23 5.31 -4.81
C LEU A 367 -11.16 6.39 -5.36
N ASP A 368 -12.24 6.68 -4.63
CA ASP A 368 -12.95 7.96 -4.77
C ASP A 368 -11.98 9.07 -4.32
N ARG A 369 -11.27 9.68 -5.26
CA ARG A 369 -10.46 10.89 -5.01
C ARG A 369 -11.32 12.14 -5.11
#